data_AF-A0A380TBI2-F1
#
_entry.id   AF-A0A380TBI2-F1
#
_cell.length_a   1.000
_cell.length_b   1.000
_cell.length_c   1.000
_cell.angle_alpha   90.00
_cell.angle_beta   90.00
_cell.angle_gamma   90.00
#
_symmetry.space_group_name_H-M   'P 1'
#
loop_
_entity.id
_entity.type
_entity.pdbx_description
1 polymer ?
#
loop_
_entity_poly.entity_id
_entity_poly.type
_entity_poly.pdbx_seq_one_letter_code
_entity_poly.pdbx_strand_id
1 'polypeptide(L)'
;MTHVLVTFLGAPDTGKAPSLHSRSGYPEIGYKFAGDKIYRERLFPLALLKHLKDEATPANKMVVFGTAGSAWHLLPLYVLGCWPDKGELDRLARRSADGKVDEKDLEPFQNHQGLKDILNLQGLDLRLMGYAKTETEQVDVIAKLFDAARDATSVTFDVTHGLRYLPLLGSLAAYVMQASKKVPVKVWYGAYDMRKADALGEDIAPAMELGGLSRIVDWLAAFQNFEWDGDYSGFALLLEQDGIEKDIAGLLHEAAYAENLGDFEQATAHLIQFGTALSGRTVGGLTGLFGNQMLDHLQRFANEDLYQRQRRMAFESLAREDLPRVALFASEAAITRVAIQMRGRDQCKRGGKRNDAESEYKGKYKNIKQNLSDDDHQKKQRESFDRLLLIRNSFAHVYSEQPPPQVIKALSTKNACMDLLTNDIEEFLKENPEDPKLL
;
A
#
# COMPACT_ATOMS: atom_id res chain seq x y z
N MET A 1 20.84 16.01 -6.63
CA MET A 1 19.93 14.92 -6.21
C MET A 1 20.74 13.95 -5.37
N THR A 2 20.17 13.45 -4.27
CA THR A 2 20.89 12.62 -3.29
C THR A 2 20.35 11.20 -3.38
N HIS A 3 21.14 10.27 -3.92
CA HIS A 3 20.79 8.85 -3.93
C HIS A 3 21.60 8.15 -2.86
N VAL A 4 20.88 7.62 -1.85
CA VAL A 4 21.48 6.93 -0.70
C VAL A 4 21.44 5.42 -0.90
N LEU A 5 22.60 4.76 -0.86
CA LEU A 5 22.71 3.32 -0.67
C LEU A 5 22.73 3.02 0.83
N VAL A 6 21.76 2.27 1.32
CA VAL A 6 21.71 1.73 2.67
C VAL A 6 22.11 0.27 2.63
N THR A 7 23.11 -0.14 3.41
CA THR A 7 23.54 -1.54 3.49
C THR A 7 23.74 -1.94 4.95
N PHE A 8 23.66 -3.24 5.21
CA PHE A 8 23.98 -3.83 6.50
C PHE A 8 25.35 -4.50 6.43
N LEU A 9 26.10 -4.46 7.52
CA LEU A 9 27.38 -5.15 7.66
C LEU A 9 27.25 -6.24 8.71
N GLY A 10 27.54 -7.47 8.30
CA GLY A 10 27.62 -8.62 9.20
C GLY A 10 29.04 -8.88 9.69
N ALA A 11 29.21 -10.02 10.35
CA ALA A 11 30.49 -10.67 10.51
C ALA A 11 30.49 -11.97 9.67
N PRO A 12 31.58 -12.30 8.97
CA PRO A 12 31.67 -13.55 8.22
C PRO A 12 31.66 -14.75 9.17
N ASP A 13 30.86 -15.76 8.86
CA ASP A 13 30.76 -16.99 9.66
C ASP A 13 32.00 -17.86 9.45
N THR A 14 32.98 -17.68 10.33
CA THR A 14 34.31 -18.29 10.19
C THR A 14 34.65 -19.19 11.38
N GLY A 15 33.73 -19.35 12.33
CA GLY A 15 33.96 -20.04 13.60
C GLY A 15 35.08 -19.44 14.47
N LYS A 16 35.66 -18.29 14.07
CA LYS A 16 36.72 -17.57 14.78
C LYS A 16 36.39 -16.09 14.80
N ALA A 17 36.87 -15.39 15.83
CA ALA A 17 36.81 -13.95 15.88
C ALA A 17 37.48 -13.34 14.62
N PRO A 18 36.84 -12.39 13.94
CA PRO A 18 37.44 -11.76 12.76
C PRO A 18 38.69 -11.00 13.18
N SER A 19 39.83 -11.36 12.57
CA SER A 19 41.13 -10.77 12.86
C SER A 19 41.81 -10.38 11.55
N LEU A 20 42.71 -9.40 11.58
CA LEU A 20 43.45 -8.98 10.39
C LEU A 20 44.30 -10.10 9.75
N HIS A 21 44.64 -11.13 10.54
CA HIS A 21 45.57 -12.18 10.17
C HIS A 21 44.90 -13.53 9.88
N SER A 22 43.60 -13.66 10.13
CA SER A 22 42.85 -14.84 9.69
C SER A 22 42.49 -14.66 8.22
N ARG A 23 42.65 -15.71 7.40
CA ARG A 23 42.16 -15.75 5.99
C ARG A 23 40.62 -15.67 5.89
N SER A 24 39.95 -15.18 6.92
CA SER A 24 38.56 -15.41 7.25
C SER A 24 37.75 -14.13 7.00
N GLY A 25 37.74 -13.70 5.75
CA GLY A 25 36.90 -12.61 5.27
C GLY A 25 35.86 -13.14 4.29
N TYR A 26 34.94 -12.26 3.87
CA TYR A 26 34.05 -12.59 2.76
C TYR A 26 34.86 -13.00 1.51
N PRO A 27 34.51 -14.13 0.88
CA PRO A 27 35.15 -14.58 -0.34
C PRO A 27 34.84 -13.60 -1.48
N GLU A 28 35.77 -13.46 -2.41
CA GLU A 28 35.53 -12.71 -3.62
C GLU A 28 34.64 -13.52 -4.55
N ILE A 29 33.61 -12.89 -5.11
CA ILE A 29 32.64 -13.53 -5.99
C ILE A 29 32.21 -12.56 -7.10
N GLY A 30 31.89 -13.09 -8.28
CA GLY A 30 31.26 -12.30 -9.33
C GLY A 30 29.76 -12.16 -9.06
N TYR A 31 29.28 -10.94 -8.89
CA TYR A 31 27.85 -10.65 -8.81
C TYR A 31 27.30 -10.29 -10.18
N LYS A 32 26.36 -11.11 -10.67
CA LYS A 32 25.73 -10.95 -11.99
C LYS A 32 24.43 -10.17 -11.89
N PHE A 33 24.40 -8.99 -12.48
CA PHE A 33 23.23 -8.12 -12.59
C PHE A 33 22.46 -8.39 -13.89
N ALA A 34 21.27 -7.81 -14.02
CA ALA A 34 20.51 -7.82 -15.27
C ALA A 34 21.36 -7.25 -16.43
N GLY A 35 21.19 -7.82 -17.64
CA GLY A 35 22.00 -7.45 -18.81
C GLY A 35 23.43 -8.02 -18.82
N ASP A 36 23.66 -9.12 -18.09
CA ASP A 36 24.92 -9.88 -18.04
C ASP A 36 26.15 -9.11 -17.50
N LYS A 37 25.96 -7.93 -16.89
CA LYS A 37 27.04 -7.20 -16.20
C LYS A 37 27.47 -7.96 -14.95
N ILE A 38 28.78 -8.19 -14.80
CA ILE A 38 29.37 -8.89 -13.66
C ILE A 38 30.36 -7.97 -12.95
N TYR A 39 30.21 -7.82 -11.64
CA TYR A 39 31.16 -7.11 -10.79
C TYR A 39 31.74 -8.06 -9.74
N ARG A 40 33.06 -8.24 -9.76
CA ARG A 40 33.77 -9.07 -8.78
C ARG A 40 34.09 -8.25 -7.54
N GLU A 41 33.55 -8.70 -6.40
CA GLU A 41 33.73 -8.03 -5.12
C GLU A 41 33.64 -9.01 -3.95
N ARG A 42 34.19 -8.61 -2.81
CA ARG A 42 34.06 -9.34 -1.53
C ARG A 42 32.82 -8.93 -0.73
N LEU A 43 32.35 -7.70 -0.95
CA LEU A 43 31.14 -7.18 -0.34
C LEU A 43 30.18 -6.77 -1.46
N PHE A 44 29.02 -7.41 -1.52
CA PHE A 44 27.94 -7.02 -2.42
C PHE A 44 27.65 -5.51 -2.52
N PRO A 45 27.64 -4.69 -1.45
CA PRO A 45 27.37 -3.26 -1.62
C PRO A 45 28.40 -2.54 -2.49
N LEU A 46 29.64 -3.04 -2.59
CA LEU A 46 30.66 -2.50 -3.51
C LEU A 46 30.32 -2.81 -4.97
N ALA A 47 29.83 -4.02 -5.25
CA ALA A 47 29.38 -4.42 -6.57
C ALA A 47 28.12 -3.64 -6.97
N LEU A 48 27.23 -3.42 -6.01
CA LEU A 48 26.04 -2.62 -6.19
C LEU A 48 26.36 -1.14 -6.46
N LEU A 49 27.31 -0.53 -5.75
CA LEU A 49 27.77 0.84 -6.07
C LEU A 49 28.29 0.96 -7.51
N LYS A 50 29.07 -0.04 -7.98
CA LYS A 50 29.55 -0.09 -9.37
C LYS A 50 28.38 -0.19 -10.36
N HIS A 51 27.37 -1.00 -10.07
CA HIS A 51 26.17 -1.09 -10.89
C HIS A 51 25.38 0.22 -10.94
N LEU A 52 25.16 0.85 -9.78
CA LEU A 52 24.39 2.08 -9.64
C LEU A 52 25.09 3.30 -10.26
N LYS A 53 26.40 3.25 -10.48
CA LYS A 53 27.15 4.33 -11.15
C LYS A 53 26.65 4.61 -12.57
N ASP A 54 26.13 3.58 -13.24
CA ASP A 54 25.62 3.68 -14.61
C ASP A 54 24.15 4.13 -14.68
N GLU A 55 23.46 4.28 -13.54
CA GLU A 55 22.07 4.73 -13.51
C GLU A 55 21.95 6.26 -13.72
N ALA A 56 20.75 6.71 -14.13
CA ALA A 56 20.47 8.14 -14.34
C ALA A 56 20.73 8.99 -13.08
N THR A 57 20.55 8.41 -11.90
CA THR A 57 20.86 9.02 -10.61
C THR A 57 21.84 8.12 -9.84
N PRO A 58 23.16 8.29 -10.00
CA PRO A 58 24.15 7.49 -9.30
C PRO A 58 24.06 7.64 -7.78
N ALA A 59 24.28 6.53 -7.06
CA ALA A 59 24.44 6.59 -5.61
C ALA A 59 25.67 7.44 -5.24
N ASN A 60 25.44 8.49 -4.46
CA ASN A 60 26.48 9.43 -4.02
C ASN A 60 26.62 9.50 -2.50
N LYS A 61 25.77 8.79 -1.76
CA LYS A 61 25.90 8.59 -0.33
C LYS A 61 25.73 7.11 0.00
N MET A 62 26.55 6.60 0.92
CA MET A 62 26.42 5.24 1.46
C MET A 62 26.24 5.33 2.98
N VAL A 63 25.27 4.57 3.50
CA VAL A 63 25.05 4.41 4.94
C VAL A 63 25.18 2.93 5.27
N VAL A 64 26.14 2.61 6.12
CA VAL A 64 26.45 1.24 6.53
C VAL A 64 25.98 1.03 7.97
N PHE A 65 25.03 0.13 8.15
CA PHE A 65 24.50 -0.26 9.45
C PHE A 65 25.14 -1.54 9.95
N GLY A 66 25.58 -1.59 11.20
CA GLY A 66 26.14 -2.80 11.79
C GLY A 66 26.03 -2.79 13.31
N THR A 67 26.15 -3.96 13.92
CA THR A 67 26.24 -4.04 15.38
C THR A 67 27.67 -3.75 15.83
N ALA A 68 27.89 -3.62 17.13
CA ALA A 68 29.24 -3.51 17.69
C ALA A 68 30.14 -4.71 17.35
N GLY A 69 29.55 -5.86 16.99
CA GLY A 69 30.24 -7.08 16.57
C GLY A 69 30.48 -7.23 15.07
N SER A 70 29.98 -6.30 14.24
CA SER A 70 30.15 -6.35 12.79
C SER A 70 31.63 -6.20 12.40
N ALA A 71 32.01 -6.77 11.26
CA ALA A 71 33.39 -6.78 10.77
C ALA A 71 33.78 -5.43 10.12
N TRP A 72 33.68 -4.34 10.87
CA TRP A 72 33.87 -2.95 10.43
C TRP A 72 35.21 -2.72 9.71
N HIS A 73 36.27 -3.38 10.16
CA HIS A 73 37.61 -3.30 9.57
C HIS A 73 37.71 -3.86 8.14
N LEU A 74 36.78 -4.72 7.70
CA LEU A 74 36.84 -5.32 6.36
C LEU A 74 36.46 -4.32 5.26
N LEU A 75 35.55 -3.38 5.53
CA LEU A 75 35.15 -2.37 4.54
C LEU A 75 36.34 -1.52 4.06
N PRO A 76 37.08 -0.80 4.94
CA PRO A 76 38.23 -0.02 4.51
C PRO A 76 39.34 -0.89 3.91
N LEU A 77 39.54 -2.11 4.44
CA LEU A 77 40.52 -3.05 3.91
C LEU A 77 40.22 -3.47 2.47
N TYR A 78 38.97 -3.78 2.15
CA TYR A 78 38.58 -4.22 0.81
C TYR A 78 38.56 -3.08 -0.21
N VAL A 79 38.27 -1.86 0.23
CA VAL A 79 38.22 -0.69 -0.67
C VAL A 79 39.63 -0.15 -0.97
N LEU A 80 40.50 -0.05 0.04
CA LEU A 80 41.83 0.54 -0.12
C LEU A 80 42.94 -0.48 -0.37
N GLY A 81 42.69 -1.77 -0.11
CA GLY A 81 43.69 -2.85 -0.15
C GLY A 81 44.68 -2.81 1.02
N CYS A 82 45.01 -1.61 1.51
CA CYS A 82 45.77 -1.37 2.73
C CYS A 82 45.26 -0.12 3.46
N TRP A 83 45.17 -0.18 4.79
CA TRP A 83 44.88 1.00 5.60
C TRP A 83 46.20 1.69 6.01
N PRO A 84 46.30 3.02 5.95
CA PRO A 84 47.53 3.75 6.25
C PRO A 84 48.10 3.46 7.66
N ASP A 85 47.23 3.39 8.67
CA ASP A 85 47.61 3.08 10.06
C ASP A 85 47.20 1.65 10.44
N LYS A 86 48.14 0.71 10.34
CA LYS A 86 47.88 -0.69 10.71
C LYS A 86 47.40 -0.85 12.16
N GLY A 87 47.87 -0.01 13.09
CA GLY A 87 47.47 -0.08 14.50
C GLY A 87 46.01 0.32 14.71
N GLU A 88 45.53 1.31 13.96
CA GLU A 88 44.12 1.72 13.98
C GLU A 88 43.20 0.61 13.44
N LEU A 89 43.56 0.00 12.31
CA LEU A 89 42.78 -1.08 11.72
C LEU A 89 42.77 -2.34 12.60
N ASP A 90 43.92 -2.71 13.19
CA ASP A 90 44.03 -3.82 14.15
C ASP A 90 43.19 -3.57 15.41
N ARG A 91 43.19 -2.34 15.91
CA ARG A 91 42.34 -1.95 17.06
C ARG A 91 40.86 -2.11 16.73
N LEU A 92 40.42 -1.63 15.56
CA LEU A 92 39.04 -1.79 15.13
C LEU A 92 38.67 -3.27 15.00
N ALA A 93 39.54 -4.10 14.41
CA ALA A 93 39.31 -5.54 14.29
C ALA A 93 39.14 -6.24 15.65
N ARG A 94 40.00 -5.91 16.63
CA ARG A 94 39.89 -6.46 17.99
C ARG A 94 38.60 -6.01 18.70
N ARG A 95 38.23 -4.74 18.55
CA ARG A 95 37.00 -4.21 19.17
C ARG A 95 35.73 -4.78 18.53
N SER A 96 35.75 -5.00 17.22
CA SER A 96 34.70 -5.75 16.50
C SER A 96 34.57 -7.16 17.07
N ALA A 97 35.68 -7.88 17.23
CA ALA A 97 35.68 -9.23 17.79
C ALA A 97 35.11 -9.28 19.22
N ASP A 98 35.42 -8.27 20.04
CA ASP A 98 34.91 -8.14 21.41
C ASP A 98 33.46 -7.63 21.49
N GLY A 99 32.85 -7.23 20.37
CA GLY A 99 31.52 -6.61 20.34
C GLY A 99 31.46 -5.26 21.07
N LYS A 100 32.56 -4.50 21.05
CA LYS A 100 32.75 -3.26 21.83
C LYS A 100 32.98 -2.02 20.97
N VAL A 101 32.80 -2.09 19.65
CA VAL A 101 32.90 -0.92 18.77
C VAL A 101 31.87 0.13 19.20
N ASP A 102 32.32 1.38 19.36
CA ASP A 102 31.49 2.56 19.57
C ASP A 102 31.67 3.56 18.41
N GLU A 103 30.90 4.65 18.40
CA GLU A 103 30.91 5.63 17.32
C GLU A 103 32.30 6.26 17.10
N LYS A 104 33.09 6.44 18.17
CA LYS A 104 34.42 7.05 18.08
C LYS A 104 35.42 6.16 17.36
N ASP A 105 35.22 4.84 17.40
CA ASP A 105 36.04 3.91 16.63
C ASP A 105 35.73 3.98 15.12
N LEU A 106 34.55 4.45 14.73
CA LEU A 106 34.10 4.52 13.32
C LEU A 106 34.38 5.88 12.67
N GLU A 107 34.43 6.96 13.46
CA GLU A 107 34.67 8.33 12.99
C GLU A 107 35.88 8.48 12.05
N PRO A 108 37.07 7.89 12.32
CA PRO A 108 38.22 8.03 11.43
C PRO A 108 37.95 7.46 10.04
N PHE A 109 37.31 6.29 9.97
CA PHE A 109 36.99 5.59 8.73
C PHE A 109 35.88 6.30 7.95
N GLN A 110 34.85 6.78 8.67
CA GLN A 110 33.75 7.55 8.08
C GLN A 110 34.24 8.85 7.43
N ASN A 111 35.24 9.50 8.02
CA ASN A 111 35.76 10.79 7.55
C ASN A 111 36.96 10.68 6.59
N HIS A 112 37.42 9.47 6.28
CA HIS A 112 38.58 9.26 5.43
C HIS A 112 38.30 9.60 3.96
N GLN A 113 38.92 10.67 3.45
CA GLN A 113 38.65 11.17 2.10
C GLN A 113 38.99 10.15 1.00
N GLY A 114 40.15 9.48 1.09
CA GLY A 114 40.54 8.48 0.09
C GLY A 114 39.58 7.28 0.01
N LEU A 115 38.84 6.99 1.08
CA LEU A 115 37.83 5.93 1.07
C LEU A 115 36.61 6.38 0.27
N LYS A 116 36.15 7.62 0.50
CA LYS A 116 35.05 8.26 -0.23
C LYS A 116 35.38 8.43 -1.71
N ASP A 117 36.61 8.82 -2.02
CA ASP A 117 37.05 9.05 -3.40
C ASP A 117 37.04 7.76 -4.23
N ILE A 118 37.58 6.65 -3.70
CA ILE A 118 37.57 5.35 -4.39
C ILE A 118 36.14 4.85 -4.60
N LEU A 119 35.26 5.05 -3.62
CA LEU A 119 33.84 4.68 -3.71
C LEU A 119 33.02 5.66 -4.56
N ASN A 120 33.61 6.79 -4.99
CA ASN A 120 32.91 7.88 -5.67
C ASN A 120 31.70 8.41 -4.88
N LEU A 121 31.88 8.58 -3.57
CA LEU A 121 30.84 9.05 -2.65
C LEU A 121 31.11 10.48 -2.17
N GLN A 122 30.05 11.27 -2.05
CA GLN A 122 30.04 12.55 -1.35
C GLN A 122 29.85 12.35 0.17
N GLY A 123 29.18 11.27 0.57
CA GLY A 123 28.93 10.93 1.97
C GLY A 123 29.10 9.44 2.24
N LEU A 124 29.76 9.13 3.36
CA LEU A 124 29.81 7.80 3.95
C LEU A 124 29.42 7.97 5.41
N ASP A 125 28.41 7.24 5.87
CA ASP A 125 27.98 7.22 7.28
C ASP A 125 28.09 5.77 7.79
N LEU A 126 28.83 5.55 8.88
CA LEU A 126 28.93 4.26 9.55
C LEU A 126 28.11 4.32 10.84
N ARG A 127 27.01 3.57 10.92
CA ARG A 127 26.03 3.69 12.00
C ARG A 127 25.91 2.40 12.79
N LEU A 128 26.06 2.53 14.11
CA LEU A 128 25.80 1.43 15.04
C LEU A 128 24.30 1.22 15.25
N MET A 129 23.91 -0.05 15.30
CA MET A 129 22.57 -0.49 15.64
C MET A 129 22.61 -1.56 16.72
N GLY A 130 21.54 -1.62 17.51
CA GLY A 130 21.33 -2.72 18.44
C GLY A 130 21.04 -4.03 17.69
N TYR A 131 20.92 -5.11 18.45
CA TYR A 131 20.54 -6.40 17.89
C TYR A 131 19.04 -6.50 17.56
N ALA A 132 18.19 -5.49 17.80
CA ALA A 132 16.76 -5.55 17.44
C ALA A 132 16.04 -6.83 17.94
N LYS A 133 16.33 -7.24 19.17
CA LYS A 133 15.77 -8.44 19.81
C LYS A 133 14.37 -8.21 20.38
N THR A 134 14.05 -6.96 20.69
CA THR A 134 12.75 -6.54 21.21
C THR A 134 12.06 -5.61 20.21
N GLU A 135 10.75 -5.47 20.32
CA GLU A 135 9.97 -4.55 19.49
C GLU A 135 10.54 -3.12 19.55
N THR A 136 10.86 -2.61 20.74
CA THR A 136 11.46 -1.28 20.92
C THR A 136 12.78 -1.15 20.16
N GLU A 137 13.66 -2.15 20.24
CA GLU A 137 14.91 -2.14 19.50
C GLU A 137 14.69 -2.26 17.98
N GLN A 138 13.68 -3.00 17.53
CA GLN A 138 13.31 -3.09 16.10
C GLN A 138 12.82 -1.76 15.56
N VAL A 139 11.97 -1.06 16.34
CA VAL A 139 11.49 0.29 16.00
C VAL A 139 12.65 1.29 15.96
N ASP A 140 13.61 1.22 16.88
CA ASP A 140 14.83 2.06 16.84
C ASP A 140 15.64 1.84 15.55
N VAL A 141 15.80 0.58 15.12
CA VAL A 141 16.48 0.26 13.85
C VAL A 141 15.75 0.87 12.67
N ILE A 142 14.42 0.72 12.60
CA ILE A 142 13.61 1.31 11.53
C ILE A 142 13.74 2.84 11.55
N ALA A 143 13.64 3.48 12.72
CA ALA A 143 13.78 4.93 12.86
C ALA A 143 15.15 5.42 12.36
N LYS A 144 16.23 4.71 12.68
CA LYS A 144 17.58 5.01 12.19
C LYS A 144 17.72 4.87 10.67
N LEU A 145 17.07 3.88 10.06
CA LEU A 145 17.02 3.74 8.60
C LEU A 145 16.28 4.94 7.97
N PHE A 146 15.16 5.37 8.57
CA PHE A 146 14.40 6.55 8.12
C PHE A 146 15.22 7.84 8.20
N ASP A 147 16.00 7.98 9.25
CA ASP A 147 16.92 9.10 9.44
C ASP A 147 18.04 9.11 8.39
N ALA A 148 18.61 7.95 8.09
CA ALA A 148 19.64 7.83 7.06
C ALA A 148 19.17 8.29 5.67
N ALA A 149 17.88 8.12 5.39
CA ALA A 149 17.21 8.52 4.15
C ALA A 149 16.41 9.83 4.28
N ARG A 150 16.70 10.69 5.28
CA ARG A 150 15.92 11.92 5.52
C ARG A 150 15.88 12.85 4.31
N ASP A 151 17.04 13.13 3.72
CA ASP A 151 17.21 14.10 2.63
C ASP A 151 17.44 13.42 1.27
N ALA A 152 17.07 12.13 1.17
CA ALA A 152 17.26 11.33 -0.03
C ALA A 152 16.19 11.67 -1.08
N THR A 153 16.60 11.82 -2.34
CA THR A 153 15.70 11.86 -3.50
C THR A 153 15.42 10.47 -4.05
N SER A 154 16.28 9.50 -3.75
CA SER A 154 16.07 8.06 -4.02
C SER A 154 16.89 7.23 -3.04
N VAL A 155 16.44 6.00 -2.76
CA VAL A 155 17.09 5.10 -1.81
C VAL A 155 17.24 3.72 -2.42
N THR A 156 18.42 3.12 -2.26
CA THR A 156 18.65 1.71 -2.55
C THR A 156 19.00 1.00 -1.26
N PHE A 157 18.30 -0.08 -0.94
CA PHE A 157 18.61 -0.97 0.18
C PHE A 157 19.34 -2.22 -0.31
N ASP A 158 20.44 -2.54 0.32
CA ASP A 158 21.12 -3.83 0.23
C ASP A 158 20.76 -4.67 1.46
N VAL A 159 20.13 -5.82 1.21
CA VAL A 159 19.66 -6.77 2.23
C VAL A 159 20.48 -8.06 2.26
N THR A 160 21.73 -8.02 1.77
CA THR A 160 22.60 -9.19 1.59
C THR A 160 23.28 -9.64 2.87
N HIS A 161 23.85 -8.70 3.62
CA HIS A 161 24.71 -8.99 4.76
C HIS A 161 24.00 -8.71 6.10
N GLY A 162 24.55 -9.24 7.18
CA GLY A 162 24.02 -9.06 8.54
C GLY A 162 23.27 -10.29 9.05
N LEU A 163 22.80 -10.20 10.30
CA LEU A 163 21.96 -11.24 10.90
C LEU A 163 20.64 -11.31 10.13
N ARG A 164 20.18 -12.52 9.78
CA ARG A 164 19.09 -12.77 8.81
C ARG A 164 17.80 -11.95 9.01
N TYR A 165 17.49 -11.52 10.24
CA TYR A 165 16.29 -10.72 10.52
C TYR A 165 16.49 -9.20 10.35
N LEU A 166 17.73 -8.68 10.35
CA LEU A 166 17.99 -7.26 10.09
C LEU A 166 17.70 -6.86 8.63
N PRO A 167 18.09 -7.67 7.62
CA PRO A 167 17.61 -7.54 6.25
C PRO A 167 16.07 -7.51 6.11
N LEU A 168 15.35 -8.28 6.93
CA LEU A 168 13.87 -8.25 6.93
C LEU A 168 13.35 -6.90 7.44
N LEU A 169 13.93 -6.37 8.52
CA LEU A 169 13.60 -5.02 9.01
C LEU A 169 13.96 -3.94 8.00
N GLY A 170 15.10 -4.08 7.30
CA GLY A 170 15.50 -3.19 6.21
C GLY A 170 14.51 -3.20 5.04
N SER A 171 14.03 -4.39 4.67
CA SER A 171 13.00 -4.54 3.64
C SER A 171 11.67 -3.91 4.06
N LEU A 172 11.25 -4.10 5.32
CA LEU A 172 10.06 -3.44 5.85
C LEU A 172 10.21 -1.91 5.85
N ALA A 173 11.36 -1.40 6.30
CA ALA A 173 11.64 0.04 6.30
C ALA A 173 11.60 0.63 4.87
N ALA A 174 12.10 -0.11 3.87
CA ALA A 174 12.02 0.27 2.47
C ALA A 174 10.56 0.48 2.02
N TYR A 175 9.66 -0.45 2.33
CA TYR A 175 8.23 -0.32 1.98
C TYR A 175 7.55 0.84 2.72
N VAL A 176 7.79 0.98 4.03
CA VAL A 176 7.19 2.09 4.78
C VAL A 176 7.72 3.44 4.27
N MET A 177 8.98 3.53 3.86
CA MET A 177 9.52 4.75 3.25
C MET A 177 8.89 5.08 1.90
N GLN A 178 8.67 4.07 1.05
CA GLN A 178 7.99 4.25 -0.23
C GLN A 178 6.57 4.80 -0.02
N ALA A 179 5.82 4.23 0.93
CA ALA A 179 4.47 4.67 1.26
C ALA A 179 4.41 6.07 1.89
N SER A 180 5.35 6.40 2.80
CA SER A 180 5.29 7.64 3.60
C SER A 180 6.01 8.84 2.98
N LYS A 181 7.12 8.63 2.27
CA LYS A 181 7.97 9.71 1.73
C LYS A 181 7.85 9.90 0.22
N LYS A 182 7.18 9.00 -0.51
CA LYS A 182 7.06 9.01 -1.98
C LYS A 182 8.41 9.12 -2.70
N VAL A 183 9.48 8.61 -2.08
CA VAL A 183 10.80 8.53 -2.71
C VAL A 183 10.91 7.19 -3.44
N PRO A 184 11.54 7.12 -4.62
CA PRO A 184 11.85 5.85 -5.27
C PRO A 184 12.74 5.00 -4.37
N VAL A 185 12.30 3.78 -4.07
CA VAL A 185 13.05 2.82 -3.26
C VAL A 185 13.31 1.55 -4.07
N LYS A 186 14.56 1.11 -4.11
CA LYS A 186 14.97 -0.18 -4.67
C LYS A 186 15.51 -1.07 -3.56
N VAL A 187 15.28 -2.38 -3.65
CA VAL A 187 15.82 -3.37 -2.71
C VAL A 187 16.64 -4.39 -3.51
N TRP A 188 17.86 -4.67 -3.08
CA TRP A 188 18.80 -5.56 -3.75
C TRP A 188 19.33 -6.64 -2.82
N TYR A 189 19.52 -7.83 -3.38
CA TYR A 189 20.06 -8.99 -2.68
C TYR A 189 21.13 -9.69 -3.54
N GLY A 190 22.35 -9.79 -3.01
CA GLY A 190 23.43 -10.59 -3.58
C GLY A 190 23.33 -12.03 -3.10
N ALA A 191 22.76 -12.92 -3.90
CA ALA A 191 22.44 -14.28 -3.49
C ALA A 191 23.66 -15.22 -3.56
N TYR A 192 24.60 -15.06 -2.63
CA TYR A 192 25.84 -15.85 -2.55
C TYR A 192 25.60 -17.36 -2.52
N ASP A 193 24.53 -17.80 -1.84
CA ASP A 193 24.16 -19.22 -1.73
C ASP A 193 23.60 -19.80 -3.04
N MET A 194 23.20 -18.94 -3.98
CA MET A 194 22.72 -19.35 -5.31
C MET A 194 23.82 -19.33 -6.38
N ARG A 195 25.08 -19.16 -5.97
CA ARG A 195 26.18 -19.08 -6.93
C ARG A 195 26.37 -20.34 -7.74
N LYS A 196 26.79 -20.18 -8.98
CA LYS A 196 27.12 -21.26 -9.92
C LYS A 196 28.44 -20.95 -10.60
N ALA A 197 29.19 -21.99 -10.96
CA ALA A 197 30.36 -21.86 -11.80
C ALA A 197 29.93 -21.39 -13.21
N ASP A 198 30.63 -20.39 -13.75
CA ASP A 198 30.49 -19.97 -15.14
C ASP A 198 31.29 -20.87 -16.10
N ALA A 199 31.35 -20.48 -17.38
CA ALA A 199 32.07 -21.23 -18.41
C ALA A 199 33.60 -21.31 -18.16
N LEU A 200 34.15 -20.42 -17.33
CA LEU A 200 35.56 -20.39 -16.93
C LEU A 200 35.80 -21.09 -15.59
N GLY A 201 34.75 -21.63 -14.96
CA GLY A 201 34.82 -22.30 -13.66
C GLY A 201 34.82 -21.34 -12.46
N GLU A 202 34.52 -20.06 -12.68
CA GLU A 202 34.48 -19.07 -11.59
C GLU A 202 33.09 -18.99 -10.96
N ASP A 203 33.02 -18.89 -9.63
CA ASP A 203 31.76 -18.74 -8.91
C ASP A 203 31.10 -17.38 -9.21
N ILE A 204 29.85 -17.42 -9.69
CA ILE A 204 29.00 -16.27 -10.00
C ILE A 204 27.69 -16.35 -9.20
N ALA A 205 27.44 -15.37 -8.34
CA ALA A 205 26.17 -15.19 -7.63
C ALA A 205 25.23 -14.23 -8.39
N PRO A 206 23.92 -14.49 -8.44
CA PRO A 206 22.98 -13.53 -8.98
C PRO A 206 22.81 -12.33 -8.03
N ALA A 207 22.83 -11.13 -8.61
CA ALA A 207 22.39 -9.90 -7.97
C ALA A 207 20.92 -9.66 -8.34
N MET A 208 20.04 -9.75 -7.35
CA MET A 208 18.60 -9.72 -7.54
C MET A 208 18.02 -8.41 -7.05
N GLU A 209 17.32 -7.69 -7.93
CA GLU A 209 16.45 -6.60 -7.51
C GLU A 209 15.12 -7.20 -7.03
N LEU A 210 14.75 -6.92 -5.77
CA LEU A 210 13.56 -7.44 -5.11
C LEU A 210 12.34 -6.50 -5.24
N GLY A 211 12.33 -5.64 -6.26
CA GLY A 211 11.23 -4.69 -6.52
C GLY A 211 9.85 -5.35 -6.66
N GLY A 212 9.79 -6.63 -7.06
CA GLY A 212 8.53 -7.38 -7.12
C GLY A 212 7.78 -7.45 -5.79
N LEU A 213 8.49 -7.41 -4.66
CA LEU A 213 7.85 -7.41 -3.33
C LEU A 213 7.14 -6.08 -3.03
N SER A 214 7.69 -4.94 -3.47
CA SER A 214 7.01 -3.64 -3.33
C SER A 214 5.69 -3.61 -4.09
N ARG A 215 5.67 -4.18 -5.30
CA ARG A 215 4.44 -4.31 -6.10
C ARG A 215 3.38 -5.16 -5.39
N ILE A 216 3.77 -6.21 -4.67
CA ILE A 216 2.82 -7.02 -3.87
C ILE A 216 2.17 -6.16 -2.77
N VAL A 217 2.96 -5.30 -2.11
CA VAL A 217 2.45 -4.38 -1.09
C VAL A 217 1.50 -3.36 -1.71
N ASP A 218 1.82 -2.81 -2.88
CA ASP A 218 0.94 -1.87 -3.59
C ASP A 218 -0.39 -2.53 -4.00
N TRP A 219 -0.34 -3.78 -4.49
CA TRP A 219 -1.55 -4.57 -4.75
C TRP A 219 -2.38 -4.81 -3.49
N LEU A 220 -1.75 -5.20 -2.37
CA LEU A 220 -2.44 -5.40 -1.10
C LEU A 220 -3.12 -4.10 -0.62
N ALA A 221 -2.45 -2.96 -0.75
CA ALA A 221 -3.01 -1.66 -0.41
C ALA A 221 -4.22 -1.31 -1.30
N ALA A 222 -4.13 -1.56 -2.61
CA ALA A 222 -5.26 -1.38 -3.53
C ALA A 222 -6.45 -2.29 -3.18
N PHE A 223 -6.21 -3.54 -2.80
CA PHE A 223 -7.28 -4.42 -2.30
C PHE A 223 -7.91 -3.93 -1.01
N GLN A 224 -7.10 -3.49 -0.04
CA GLN A 224 -7.64 -2.97 1.21
C GLN A 224 -8.49 -1.72 0.97
N ASN A 225 -8.04 -0.80 0.11
CA ASN A 225 -8.81 0.38 -0.27
C ASN A 225 -10.09 0.01 -1.03
N PHE A 226 -10.04 -1.03 -1.85
CA PHE A 226 -11.22 -1.52 -2.56
C PHE A 226 -12.24 -2.17 -1.60
N GLU A 227 -11.79 -3.05 -0.71
CA GLU A 227 -12.63 -3.71 0.30
C GLU A 227 -13.19 -2.70 1.31
N TRP A 228 -12.40 -1.69 1.68
CA TRP A 228 -12.85 -0.59 2.51
C TRP A 228 -13.70 0.34 1.70
N ASP A 229 -13.20 1.19 0.81
CA ASP A 229 -14.00 2.29 0.29
C ASP A 229 -14.83 1.96 -0.97
N GLY A 230 -14.73 0.74 -1.48
CA GLY A 230 -15.29 0.34 -2.80
C GLY A 230 -14.48 0.90 -3.97
N ASP A 231 -13.37 1.60 -3.70
CA ASP A 231 -12.57 2.29 -4.71
C ASP A 231 -11.63 1.31 -5.42
N TYR A 232 -12.00 0.96 -6.66
CA TYR A 232 -11.20 0.12 -7.54
C TYR A 232 -10.28 0.93 -8.47
N SER A 233 -10.27 2.26 -8.39
CA SER A 233 -9.41 3.10 -9.25
C SER A 233 -7.91 2.86 -9.00
N GLY A 234 -7.55 2.45 -7.77
CA GLY A 234 -6.17 2.12 -7.38
C GLY A 234 -5.54 0.98 -8.21
N PHE A 235 -6.35 0.11 -8.82
CA PHE A 235 -5.86 -0.98 -9.66
C PHE A 235 -5.37 -0.50 -11.03
N ALA A 236 -5.81 0.67 -11.52
CA ALA A 236 -5.46 1.15 -12.85
C ALA A 236 -3.93 1.24 -13.05
N LEU A 237 -3.23 1.92 -12.13
CA LEU A 237 -1.77 2.06 -12.22
C LEU A 237 -1.05 0.70 -12.11
N LEU A 238 -1.58 -0.22 -11.30
CA LEU A 238 -0.98 -1.54 -11.11
C LEU A 238 -1.14 -2.42 -12.34
N LEU A 239 -2.27 -2.33 -13.02
CA LEU A 239 -2.52 -3.01 -14.29
C LEU A 239 -1.61 -2.47 -15.40
N GLU A 240 -1.41 -1.14 -15.46
CA GLU A 240 -0.45 -0.53 -16.39
C GLU A 240 0.97 -1.08 -16.18
N GLN A 241 1.39 -1.21 -14.93
CA GLN A 241 2.70 -1.77 -14.57
C GLN A 241 2.85 -3.26 -14.92
N ASP A 242 1.74 -4.01 -14.96
CA ASP A 242 1.70 -5.41 -15.40
C ASP A 242 1.49 -5.56 -16.92
N GLY A 243 1.52 -4.44 -17.67
CA GLY A 243 1.53 -4.42 -19.13
C GLY A 243 0.16 -4.27 -19.79
N ILE A 244 -0.88 -3.92 -19.03
CA ILE A 244 -2.18 -3.52 -19.60
C ILE A 244 -2.04 -2.12 -20.20
N GLU A 245 -2.64 -1.91 -21.36
CA GLU A 245 -2.63 -0.62 -22.06
C GLU A 245 -3.29 0.45 -21.19
N LYS A 246 -2.66 1.63 -21.12
CA LYS A 246 -3.11 2.76 -20.29
C LYS A 246 -4.58 3.12 -20.50
N ASP A 247 -5.04 3.12 -21.75
CA ASP A 247 -6.44 3.44 -22.07
C ASP A 247 -7.42 2.41 -21.51
N ILE A 248 -7.02 1.13 -21.43
CA ILE A 248 -7.84 0.07 -20.84
C ILE A 248 -7.84 0.19 -19.33
N ALA A 249 -6.66 0.32 -18.71
CA ALA A 249 -6.54 0.48 -17.27
C ALA A 249 -7.27 1.74 -16.77
N GLY A 250 -7.23 2.82 -17.55
CA GLY A 250 -7.93 4.08 -17.29
C GLY A 250 -9.45 3.97 -17.20
N LEU A 251 -10.06 2.94 -17.80
CA LEU A 251 -11.50 2.68 -17.67
C LEU A 251 -11.94 2.47 -16.20
N LEU A 252 -11.06 1.92 -15.36
CA LEU A 252 -11.35 1.80 -13.93
C LEU A 252 -11.38 3.15 -13.21
N HIS A 253 -10.55 4.11 -13.65
CA HIS A 253 -10.56 5.46 -13.11
C HIS A 253 -11.85 6.20 -13.50
N GLU A 254 -12.23 6.12 -14.78
CA GLU A 254 -13.46 6.74 -15.29
C GLU A 254 -14.71 6.11 -14.66
N ALA A 255 -14.73 4.79 -14.49
CA ALA A 255 -15.83 4.09 -13.83
C ALA A 255 -15.98 4.52 -12.36
N ALA A 256 -14.89 4.55 -11.59
CA ALA A 256 -14.92 4.98 -10.19
C ALA A 256 -15.32 6.47 -10.07
N TYR A 257 -14.88 7.32 -11.00
CA TYR A 257 -15.29 8.72 -11.07
C TYR A 257 -16.80 8.85 -11.32
N ALA A 258 -17.34 8.11 -12.28
CA ALA A 258 -18.77 8.09 -12.58
C ALA A 258 -19.61 7.59 -11.38
N GLU A 259 -19.17 6.55 -10.65
CA GLU A 259 -19.84 6.10 -9.42
C GLU A 259 -19.85 7.17 -8.32
N ASN A 260 -18.75 7.89 -8.14
CA ASN A 260 -18.69 9.00 -7.18
C ASN A 260 -19.66 10.14 -7.53
N LEU A 261 -19.96 10.34 -8.82
CA LEU A 261 -20.99 11.28 -9.28
C LEU A 261 -22.41 10.72 -9.22
N GLY A 262 -22.57 9.43 -8.93
CA GLY A 262 -23.85 8.71 -8.99
C GLY A 262 -24.32 8.35 -10.40
N ASP A 263 -23.45 8.49 -11.42
CA ASP A 263 -23.71 8.06 -12.79
C ASP A 263 -23.37 6.57 -12.96
N PHE A 264 -24.24 5.71 -12.42
CA PHE A 264 -24.05 4.26 -12.49
C PHE A 264 -24.14 3.70 -13.90
N GLU A 265 -24.84 4.38 -14.82
CA GLU A 265 -24.93 3.93 -16.21
C GLU A 265 -23.58 4.06 -16.91
N GLN A 266 -22.94 5.21 -16.79
CA GLN A 266 -21.60 5.44 -17.33
C GLN A 266 -20.55 4.54 -16.64
N ALA A 267 -20.61 4.40 -15.31
CA ALA A 267 -19.73 3.48 -14.59
C ALA A 267 -19.84 2.05 -15.13
N THR A 268 -21.06 1.55 -15.35
CA THR A 268 -21.30 0.22 -15.94
C THR A 268 -20.69 0.09 -17.32
N ALA A 269 -20.87 1.10 -18.17
CA ALA A 269 -20.36 1.07 -19.52
C ALA A 269 -18.83 0.92 -19.51
N HIS A 270 -18.14 1.68 -18.66
CA HIS A 270 -16.69 1.57 -18.49
C HIS A 270 -16.26 0.21 -17.92
N LEU A 271 -16.96 -0.33 -16.91
CA LEU A 271 -16.65 -1.64 -16.34
C LEU A 271 -16.87 -2.79 -17.34
N ILE A 272 -17.94 -2.74 -18.14
CA ILE A 272 -18.20 -3.73 -19.21
C ILE A 272 -17.12 -3.63 -20.28
N GLN A 273 -16.77 -2.40 -20.71
CA GLN A 273 -15.71 -2.18 -21.68
C GLN A 273 -14.37 -2.73 -21.18
N PHE A 274 -14.04 -2.48 -19.90
CA PHE A 274 -12.85 -2.99 -19.25
C PHE A 274 -12.82 -4.52 -19.22
N GLY A 275 -13.89 -5.16 -18.72
CA GLY A 275 -14.01 -6.61 -18.66
C GLY A 275 -13.94 -7.27 -20.04
N THR A 276 -14.55 -6.66 -21.06
CA THR A 276 -14.48 -7.12 -22.45
C THR A 276 -13.06 -7.03 -23.00
N ALA A 277 -12.36 -5.92 -22.72
CA ALA A 277 -11.00 -5.69 -23.19
C ALA A 277 -9.99 -6.67 -22.55
N LEU A 278 -10.23 -7.09 -21.30
CA LEU A 278 -9.43 -8.10 -20.61
C LEU A 278 -9.79 -9.54 -20.98
N SER A 279 -10.99 -9.80 -21.48
CA SER A 279 -11.44 -11.15 -21.81
C SER A 279 -10.52 -11.82 -22.84
N GLY A 280 -10.05 -13.03 -22.52
CA GLY A 280 -9.13 -13.78 -23.37
C GLY A 280 -7.66 -13.32 -23.32
N ARG A 281 -7.31 -12.30 -22.53
CA ARG A 281 -5.91 -11.93 -22.27
C ARG A 281 -5.35 -12.77 -21.14
N THR A 282 -4.20 -13.40 -21.35
CA THR A 282 -3.41 -13.94 -20.24
C THR A 282 -2.71 -12.78 -19.56
N VAL A 283 -3.20 -12.35 -18.40
CA VAL A 283 -2.51 -11.33 -17.62
C VAL A 283 -1.48 -12.01 -16.73
N GLY A 284 -0.20 -11.73 -17.00
CA GLY A 284 0.91 -12.23 -16.19
C GLY A 284 1.06 -11.44 -14.89
N GLY A 285 2.08 -11.79 -14.11
CA GLY A 285 2.47 -11.02 -12.93
C GLY A 285 1.48 -11.13 -11.77
N LEU A 286 1.31 -10.02 -11.03
CA LEU A 286 0.48 -9.97 -9.83
C LEU A 286 -1.00 -9.83 -10.16
N THR A 287 -1.32 -9.27 -11.33
CA THR A 287 -2.68 -9.30 -11.87
C THR A 287 -3.19 -10.74 -12.03
N GLY A 288 -2.34 -11.71 -12.36
CA GLY A 288 -2.75 -13.12 -12.40
C GLY A 288 -3.09 -13.70 -11.02
N LEU A 289 -2.43 -13.21 -9.96
CA LEU A 289 -2.65 -13.66 -8.59
C LEU A 289 -3.93 -13.06 -7.99
N PHE A 290 -4.17 -11.78 -8.28
CA PHE A 290 -5.21 -11.01 -7.62
C PHE A 290 -6.38 -10.60 -8.53
N GLY A 291 -6.18 -10.61 -9.84
CA GLY A 291 -7.12 -10.09 -10.81
C GLY A 291 -8.45 -10.83 -10.85
N ASN A 292 -8.48 -12.13 -10.56
CA ASN A 292 -9.73 -12.89 -10.54
C ASN A 292 -10.70 -12.37 -9.47
N GLN A 293 -10.21 -12.13 -8.24
CA GLN A 293 -11.07 -11.62 -7.17
C GLN A 293 -11.59 -10.21 -7.50
N MET A 294 -10.72 -9.35 -8.04
CA MET A 294 -11.12 -8.02 -8.52
C MET A 294 -12.18 -8.14 -9.64
N LEU A 295 -11.93 -8.95 -10.66
CA LEU A 295 -12.82 -9.12 -11.81
C LEU A 295 -14.18 -9.70 -11.39
N ASP A 296 -14.20 -10.67 -10.49
CA ASP A 296 -15.44 -11.23 -9.95
C ASP A 296 -16.28 -10.16 -9.23
N HIS A 297 -15.64 -9.25 -8.51
CA HIS A 297 -16.33 -8.14 -7.86
C HIS A 297 -16.84 -7.12 -8.89
N LEU A 298 -16.01 -6.72 -9.86
CA LEU A 298 -16.39 -5.77 -10.91
C LEU A 298 -17.51 -6.32 -11.82
N GLN A 299 -17.50 -7.61 -12.12
CA GLN A 299 -18.56 -8.26 -12.88
C GLN A 299 -19.88 -8.28 -12.12
N ARG A 300 -19.86 -8.52 -10.81
CA ARG A 300 -21.08 -8.39 -9.99
C ARG A 300 -21.63 -6.97 -10.07
N PHE A 301 -20.78 -5.94 -9.97
CA PHE A 301 -21.22 -4.54 -10.07
C PHE A 301 -21.85 -4.22 -11.43
N ALA A 302 -21.26 -4.70 -12.52
CA ALA A 302 -21.78 -4.44 -13.86
C ALA A 302 -23.20 -5.00 -14.09
N ASN A 303 -23.59 -6.05 -13.36
CA ASN A 303 -24.87 -6.73 -13.52
C ASN A 303 -25.99 -6.22 -12.60
N GLU A 304 -25.68 -5.37 -11.61
CA GLU A 304 -26.69 -4.80 -10.71
C GLU A 304 -27.49 -3.67 -11.37
N ASP A 305 -28.79 -3.59 -11.10
CA ASP A 305 -29.60 -2.44 -11.46
C ASP A 305 -29.38 -1.24 -10.50
N LEU A 306 -29.96 -0.07 -10.85
CA LEU A 306 -29.78 1.15 -10.07
C LEU A 306 -30.19 0.99 -8.59
N TYR A 307 -31.30 0.30 -8.32
CA TYR A 307 -31.78 0.09 -6.95
C TYR A 307 -30.84 -0.84 -6.19
N GLN A 308 -30.45 -1.96 -6.79
CA GLN A 308 -29.54 -2.93 -6.21
C GLN A 308 -28.19 -2.28 -5.84
N ARG A 309 -27.65 -1.41 -6.70
CA ARG A 309 -26.42 -0.66 -6.43
C ARG A 309 -26.56 0.31 -5.28
N GLN A 310 -27.56 1.19 -5.34
CA GLN A 310 -27.82 2.17 -4.28
C GLN A 310 -28.03 1.48 -2.93
N ARG A 311 -28.76 0.36 -2.92
CA ARG A 311 -28.98 -0.47 -1.74
C ARG A 311 -27.66 -1.06 -1.23
N ARG A 312 -26.88 -1.72 -2.09
CA ARG A 312 -25.58 -2.31 -1.71
C ARG A 312 -24.65 -1.26 -1.14
N MET A 313 -24.48 -0.12 -1.81
CA MET A 313 -23.61 0.96 -1.31
C MET A 313 -24.09 1.53 0.02
N ALA A 314 -25.40 1.56 0.29
CA ALA A 314 -25.93 1.95 1.60
C ALA A 314 -25.50 0.97 2.70
N PHE A 315 -25.65 -0.34 2.46
CA PHE A 315 -25.24 -1.39 3.42
C PHE A 315 -23.71 -1.47 3.59
N GLU A 316 -22.94 -1.36 2.52
CA GLU A 316 -21.47 -1.34 2.59
C GLU A 316 -21.00 -0.10 3.35
N SER A 317 -21.55 1.08 3.06
CA SER A 317 -21.21 2.30 3.80
C SER A 317 -21.61 2.21 5.28
N LEU A 318 -22.66 1.47 5.60
CA LEU A 318 -23.10 1.24 6.98
C LEU A 318 -22.11 0.34 7.71
N ALA A 319 -21.67 -0.75 7.10
CA ALA A 319 -20.63 -1.62 7.66
C ALA A 319 -19.31 -0.89 7.93
N ARG A 320 -19.06 0.21 7.20
CA ARG A 320 -17.87 1.07 7.31
C ARG A 320 -18.04 2.27 8.22
N GLU A 321 -19.25 2.49 8.72
CA GLU A 321 -19.61 3.64 9.55
C GLU A 321 -19.40 5.00 8.84
N ASP A 322 -19.49 5.03 7.49
CA ASP A 322 -19.44 6.24 6.65
C ASP A 322 -20.82 6.90 6.59
N LEU A 323 -21.18 7.62 7.67
CA LEU A 323 -22.53 8.18 7.86
C LEU A 323 -23.03 9.04 6.69
N PRO A 324 -22.23 9.94 6.09
CA PRO A 324 -22.67 10.71 4.92
C PRO A 324 -23.03 9.84 3.72
N ARG A 325 -22.20 8.85 3.36
CA ARG A 325 -22.49 7.94 2.24
C ARG A 325 -23.68 7.03 2.55
N VAL A 326 -23.82 6.57 3.80
CA VAL A 326 -25.01 5.83 4.25
C VAL A 326 -26.26 6.65 3.99
N ALA A 327 -26.31 7.89 4.47
CA ALA A 327 -27.49 8.74 4.32
C ALA A 327 -27.79 9.05 2.85
N LEU A 328 -26.77 9.30 2.03
CA LEU A 328 -26.92 9.50 0.59
C LEU A 328 -27.50 8.27 -0.10
N PHE A 329 -26.82 7.12 -0.01
CA PHE A 329 -27.23 5.93 -0.76
C PHE A 329 -28.49 5.28 -0.22
N ALA A 330 -28.72 5.30 1.10
CA ALA A 330 -29.96 4.78 1.68
C ALA A 330 -31.18 5.59 1.22
N SER A 331 -31.07 6.92 1.20
CA SER A 331 -32.17 7.77 0.73
C SER A 331 -32.41 7.66 -0.78
N GLU A 332 -31.34 7.60 -1.58
CA GLU A 332 -31.45 7.37 -3.03
C GLU A 332 -32.08 6.00 -3.33
N ALA A 333 -31.65 4.93 -2.63
CA ALA A 333 -32.23 3.59 -2.74
C ALA A 333 -33.71 3.59 -2.35
N ALA A 334 -34.06 4.31 -1.28
CA ALA A 334 -35.43 4.41 -0.80
C ALA A 334 -36.33 5.10 -1.84
N ILE A 335 -35.88 6.21 -2.43
CA ILE A 335 -36.58 6.90 -3.53
C ILE A 335 -36.75 5.96 -4.73
N THR A 336 -35.69 5.24 -5.11
CA THR A 336 -35.75 4.30 -6.25
C THR A 336 -36.70 3.15 -5.98
N ARG A 337 -36.70 2.56 -4.77
CA ARG A 337 -37.66 1.52 -4.36
C ARG A 337 -39.10 1.98 -4.54
N VAL A 338 -39.42 3.17 -4.04
CA VAL A 338 -40.75 3.77 -4.17
C VAL A 338 -41.12 3.98 -5.64
N ALA A 339 -40.20 4.53 -6.43
CA ALA A 339 -40.43 4.72 -7.86
C ALA A 339 -40.70 3.38 -8.59
N ILE A 340 -39.97 2.31 -8.25
CA ILE A 340 -40.17 0.97 -8.80
C ILE A 340 -41.56 0.44 -8.42
N GLN A 341 -41.94 0.56 -7.15
CA GLN A 341 -43.24 0.07 -6.65
C GLN A 341 -44.42 0.77 -7.33
N MET A 342 -44.29 2.08 -7.60
CA MET A 342 -45.37 2.90 -8.17
C MET A 342 -45.41 2.85 -9.71
N ARG A 343 -44.25 2.75 -10.38
CA ARG A 343 -44.12 2.99 -11.84
C ARG A 343 -43.43 1.86 -12.61
N GLY A 344 -42.85 0.87 -11.93
CA GLY A 344 -42.08 -0.22 -12.51
C GLY A 344 -40.60 0.12 -12.76
N ARG A 345 -39.74 -0.91 -12.86
CA ARG A 345 -38.28 -0.76 -12.99
C ARG A 345 -37.84 0.09 -14.18
N ASP A 346 -38.42 -0.10 -15.36
CA ASP A 346 -37.99 0.58 -16.60
C ASP A 346 -38.15 2.10 -16.55
N GLN A 347 -39.08 2.60 -15.73
CA GLN A 347 -39.38 4.03 -15.66
C GLN A 347 -38.50 4.80 -14.67
N CYS A 348 -37.73 4.10 -13.84
CA CYS A 348 -36.94 4.68 -12.75
C CYS A 348 -35.63 5.33 -13.21
N LYS A 349 -35.19 5.06 -14.46
CA LYS A 349 -33.98 5.67 -15.04
C LYS A 349 -34.14 7.16 -15.39
N ARG A 350 -35.36 7.71 -15.43
CA ARG A 350 -35.60 9.12 -15.74
C ARG A 350 -35.76 9.93 -14.44
N GLY A 351 -34.82 10.83 -14.15
CA GLY A 351 -34.76 11.62 -12.91
C GLY A 351 -36.08 12.30 -12.51
N GLY A 352 -36.82 12.87 -13.48
CA GLY A 352 -38.13 13.48 -13.22
C GLY A 352 -39.15 12.51 -12.62
N LYS A 353 -39.13 11.23 -13.00
CA LYS A 353 -40.09 10.24 -12.51
C LYS A 353 -39.81 9.79 -11.07
N ARG A 354 -38.56 9.85 -10.61
CA ARG A 354 -38.17 9.57 -9.22
C ARG A 354 -38.63 10.71 -8.30
N ASN A 355 -38.44 11.96 -8.71
CA ASN A 355 -38.90 13.14 -7.96
C ASN A 355 -40.43 13.18 -7.83
N ASP A 356 -41.15 12.83 -8.89
CA ASP A 356 -42.60 12.73 -8.84
C ASP A 356 -43.05 11.62 -7.87
N ALA A 357 -42.41 10.44 -7.93
CA ALA A 357 -42.74 9.31 -7.07
C ALA A 357 -42.45 9.61 -5.60
N GLU A 358 -41.34 10.30 -5.30
CA GLU A 358 -41.04 10.81 -3.96
C GLU A 358 -42.14 11.76 -3.48
N SER A 359 -42.53 12.74 -4.32
CA SER A 359 -43.56 13.73 -3.98
C SER A 359 -44.93 13.09 -3.77
N GLU A 360 -45.29 12.13 -4.62
CA GLU A 360 -46.55 11.39 -4.56
C GLU A 360 -46.59 10.48 -3.33
N TYR A 361 -45.51 9.76 -3.04
CA TYR A 361 -45.39 8.95 -1.82
C TYR A 361 -45.46 9.84 -0.56
N LYS A 362 -44.78 11.00 -0.58
CA LYS A 362 -44.88 12.01 0.49
C LYS A 362 -46.33 12.49 0.68
N GLY A 363 -47.05 12.75 -0.42
CA GLY A 363 -48.44 13.22 -0.42
C GLY A 363 -49.46 12.17 0.04
N LYS A 364 -49.38 10.95 -0.50
CA LYS A 364 -50.32 9.84 -0.24
C LYS A 364 -50.44 9.51 1.25
N TYR A 365 -49.34 9.59 2.00
CA TYR A 365 -49.33 9.27 3.43
C TYR A 365 -49.31 10.51 4.34
N LYS A 366 -49.51 11.73 3.80
CA LYS A 366 -49.63 12.96 4.61
C LYS A 366 -50.83 12.92 5.58
N ASN A 367 -51.89 12.20 5.20
CA ASN A 367 -53.12 12.03 5.99
C ASN A 367 -53.15 10.72 6.80
N ILE A 368 -52.16 9.84 6.63
CA ILE A 368 -52.13 8.51 7.27
C ILE A 368 -51.57 8.58 8.70
N LYS A 369 -50.78 9.61 9.04
CA LYS A 369 -50.24 9.86 10.39
C LYS A 369 -51.31 9.93 11.50
N GLN A 370 -52.59 10.16 11.17
CA GLN A 370 -53.66 10.34 12.14
C GLN A 370 -54.52 9.07 12.40
N ASN A 371 -54.47 8.04 11.54
CA ASN A 371 -55.45 6.94 11.55
C ASN A 371 -54.87 5.51 11.66
N LEU A 372 -53.54 5.34 11.70
CA LEU A 372 -52.90 4.02 11.85
C LEU A 372 -52.26 3.84 13.24
N SER A 373 -52.39 2.62 13.77
CA SER A 373 -51.73 2.16 15.00
C SER A 373 -50.20 2.30 14.88
N ASP A 374 -49.52 2.51 16.01
CA ASP A 374 -48.05 2.56 16.08
C ASP A 374 -47.38 1.26 15.63
N ASP A 375 -48.12 0.14 15.64
CA ASP A 375 -47.63 -1.16 15.18
C ASP A 375 -47.85 -1.45 13.69
N ASP A 376 -48.44 -0.51 12.93
CA ASP A 376 -48.65 -0.70 11.49
C ASP A 376 -47.31 -0.64 10.73
N HIS A 377 -46.99 -1.72 10.01
CA HIS A 377 -45.79 -1.81 9.18
C HIS A 377 -45.71 -0.69 8.13
N GLN A 378 -46.84 -0.26 7.55
CA GLN A 378 -46.84 0.85 6.57
C GLN A 378 -46.48 2.19 7.22
N LYS A 379 -46.86 2.38 8.49
CA LYS A 379 -46.48 3.56 9.27
C LYS A 379 -44.98 3.55 9.56
N LYS A 380 -44.43 2.41 10.01
CA LYS A 380 -43.00 2.23 10.29
C LYS A 380 -42.13 2.43 9.05
N GLN A 381 -42.53 1.89 7.90
CA GLN A 381 -41.86 2.11 6.62
C GLN A 381 -41.89 3.59 6.21
N ARG A 382 -43.03 4.27 6.35
CA ARG A 382 -43.13 5.68 6.00
C ARG A 382 -42.25 6.57 6.89
N GLU A 383 -42.24 6.31 8.19
CA GLU A 383 -41.40 7.07 9.11
C GLU A 383 -39.92 6.87 8.81
N SER A 384 -39.50 5.63 8.52
CA SER A 384 -38.12 5.31 8.12
C SER A 384 -37.73 6.05 6.83
N PHE A 385 -38.61 6.04 5.81
CA PHE A 385 -38.40 6.79 4.57
C PHE A 385 -38.21 8.30 4.81
N ASP A 386 -39.08 8.92 5.60
CA ASP A 386 -38.97 10.35 5.92
C ASP A 386 -37.68 10.65 6.69
N ARG A 387 -37.29 9.79 7.66
CA ARG A 387 -36.07 9.95 8.44
C ARG A 387 -34.80 9.84 7.59
N LEU A 388 -34.71 8.87 6.68
CA LEU A 388 -33.56 8.74 5.77
C LEU A 388 -33.33 10.01 4.95
N LEU A 389 -34.40 10.62 4.42
CA LEU A 389 -34.31 11.87 3.67
C LEU A 389 -33.92 13.06 4.54
N LEU A 390 -34.47 13.14 5.76
CA LEU A 390 -34.14 14.19 6.72
C LEU A 390 -32.68 14.12 7.17
N ILE A 391 -32.16 12.92 7.43
CA ILE A 391 -30.76 12.72 7.80
C ILE A 391 -29.83 13.10 6.65
N ARG A 392 -30.11 12.66 5.42
CA ARG A 392 -29.35 13.10 4.23
C ARG A 392 -29.31 14.62 4.13
N ASN A 393 -30.47 15.28 4.23
CA ASN A 393 -30.56 16.73 4.14
C ASN A 393 -29.82 17.42 5.30
N SER A 394 -29.85 16.84 6.50
CA SER A 394 -29.14 17.38 7.67
C SER A 394 -27.62 17.30 7.50
N PHE A 395 -27.10 16.23 6.88
CA PHE A 395 -25.67 16.13 6.52
C PHE A 395 -25.28 17.12 5.41
N ALA A 396 -26.14 17.34 4.42
CA ALA A 396 -25.87 18.26 3.31
C ALA A 396 -26.03 19.75 3.70
N HIS A 397 -26.93 20.05 4.64
CA HIS A 397 -27.33 21.40 5.01
C HIS A 397 -27.34 21.55 6.53
N VAL A 398 -26.14 21.63 7.12
CA VAL A 398 -25.92 21.72 8.57
C VAL A 398 -26.66 22.90 9.25
N TYR A 399 -27.16 23.89 8.48
CA TYR A 399 -27.69 25.15 9.01
C TYR A 399 -29.03 25.66 8.42
N SER A 400 -29.72 24.92 7.54
CA SER A 400 -30.87 25.50 6.82
C SER A 400 -32.22 25.39 7.53
N GLU A 401 -32.47 24.31 8.30
CA GLU A 401 -33.69 24.11 9.10
C GLU A 401 -33.38 23.21 10.32
N GLN A 402 -33.95 23.48 11.50
CA GLN A 402 -33.78 22.57 12.65
C GLN A 402 -34.51 21.25 12.38
N PRO A 403 -33.80 20.11 12.30
CA PRO A 403 -34.46 18.83 12.07
C PRO A 403 -35.29 18.42 13.30
N PRO A 404 -36.21 17.45 13.17
CA PRO A 404 -37.03 16.99 14.30
C PRO A 404 -36.17 16.53 15.50
N PRO A 405 -36.67 16.62 16.76
CA PRO A 405 -35.88 16.28 17.96
C PRO A 405 -35.25 14.88 17.95
N GLN A 406 -35.91 13.92 17.32
CA GLN A 406 -35.39 12.55 17.16
C GLN A 406 -34.15 12.50 16.27
N VAL A 407 -34.12 13.28 15.18
CA VAL A 407 -32.96 13.40 14.29
C VAL A 407 -31.83 14.17 14.96
N ILE A 408 -32.15 15.24 15.71
CA ILE A 408 -31.15 15.96 16.54
C ILE A 408 -30.49 15.01 17.54
N LYS A 409 -31.30 14.20 18.24
CA LYS A 409 -30.79 13.21 19.19
C LYS A 409 -29.92 12.16 18.50
N ALA A 410 -30.33 11.67 17.33
CA ALA A 410 -29.53 10.71 16.57
C ALA A 410 -28.18 11.31 16.12
N LEU A 411 -28.18 12.54 15.60
CA LEU A 411 -26.96 13.22 15.15
C LEU A 411 -26.05 13.69 16.31
N SER A 412 -26.50 13.60 17.57
CA SER A 412 -25.71 14.03 18.73
C SER A 412 -24.52 13.12 19.04
N THR A 413 -24.57 11.84 18.63
CA THR A 413 -23.47 10.89 18.80
C THR A 413 -23.39 9.95 17.61
N LYS A 414 -22.19 9.46 17.30
CA LYS A 414 -21.97 8.47 16.23
C LYS A 414 -22.86 7.23 16.42
N ASN A 415 -22.89 6.68 17.64
CA ASN A 415 -23.64 5.46 17.94
C ASN A 415 -25.15 5.66 17.76
N ALA A 416 -25.71 6.77 18.25
CA ALA A 416 -27.14 7.04 18.07
C ALA A 416 -27.53 7.25 16.60
N CYS A 417 -26.63 7.82 15.79
CA CYS A 417 -26.85 7.96 14.36
C CYS A 417 -26.78 6.61 13.64
N MET A 418 -25.79 5.79 13.97
CA MET A 418 -25.64 4.43 13.45
C MET A 418 -26.85 3.55 13.78
N ASP A 419 -27.32 3.56 15.03
CA ASP A 419 -28.48 2.78 15.45
C ASP A 419 -29.74 3.18 14.68
N LEU A 420 -29.95 4.49 14.50
CA LEU A 420 -31.11 4.99 13.75
C LEU A 420 -31.04 4.60 12.27
N LEU A 421 -29.90 4.84 11.61
CA LEU A 421 -29.70 4.49 10.21
C LEU A 421 -29.83 2.98 9.97
N THR A 422 -29.27 2.15 10.87
CA THR A 422 -29.40 0.69 10.80
C THR A 422 -30.85 0.27 10.83
N ASN A 423 -31.63 0.75 11.80
CA ASN A 423 -33.05 0.42 11.91
C ASN A 423 -33.85 0.88 10.68
N ASP A 424 -33.61 2.11 10.21
CA ASP A 424 -34.36 2.67 9.07
C ASP A 424 -34.02 1.97 7.74
N ILE A 425 -32.75 1.58 7.55
CA ILE A 425 -32.28 0.80 6.41
C ILE A 425 -32.85 -0.61 6.46
N GLU A 426 -32.87 -1.27 7.61
CA GLU A 426 -33.46 -2.60 7.76
C GLU A 426 -34.98 -2.58 7.53
N GLU A 427 -35.68 -1.58 8.06
CA GLU A 427 -37.13 -1.46 7.89
C GLU A 427 -37.51 -1.16 6.43
N PHE A 428 -36.73 -0.32 5.74
CA PHE A 428 -37.12 0.20 4.43
C PHE A 428 -36.38 -0.39 3.23
N LEU A 429 -35.20 -0.99 3.41
CA LEU A 429 -34.36 -1.50 2.31
C LEU A 429 -34.06 -3.00 2.42
N LYS A 430 -34.46 -3.68 3.49
CA LYS A 430 -34.36 -5.14 3.54
C LYS A 430 -35.25 -5.75 2.46
N GLU A 431 -34.66 -6.63 1.65
CA GLU A 431 -35.40 -7.39 0.66
C GLU A 431 -36.34 -8.34 1.37
N ASN A 432 -37.60 -8.32 0.94
CA ASN A 432 -38.61 -9.24 1.42
C ASN A 432 -38.87 -10.25 0.30
N PRO A 433 -38.68 -11.57 0.53
CA PRO A 433 -38.87 -12.59 -0.50
C PRO A 433 -40.28 -12.61 -1.13
N GLU A 434 -41.25 -11.92 -0.52
CA GLU A 434 -42.64 -11.83 -0.97
C GLU A 434 -42.97 -10.59 -1.84
N ASP A 435 -42.01 -9.73 -2.20
CA ASP A 435 -42.22 -8.61 -3.14
C ASP A 435 -41.61 -8.93 -4.53
N PRO A 436 -42.37 -9.59 -5.44
CA PRO A 436 -41.86 -10.03 -6.75
C PRO A 436 -41.51 -8.88 -7.71
N LYS A 437 -41.74 -7.62 -7.32
CA LYS A 437 -41.30 -6.45 -8.10
C LYS A 437 -39.87 -6.01 -7.76
N LEU A 438 -39.33 -6.48 -6.63
CA LEU A 438 -37.99 -6.15 -6.11
C LEU A 438 -36.97 -7.30 -6.24
N LEU A 439 -37.45 -8.53 -6.50
CA LEU A 439 -36.68 -9.64 -7.09
C LEU A 439 -36.52 -9.37 -8.59
#